data_AF-A0A914PAH4-F1
#
_entry.id   AF-A0A914PAH4-F1
#
_cell.length_a   1.000
_cell.length_b   1.000
_cell.length_c   1.000
_cell.angle_alpha   90.00
_cell.angle_beta   90.00
_cell.angle_gamma   90.00
#
_symmetry.space_group_name_H-M   'P 1'
#
loop_
_entity.id
_entity.type
_entity.pdbx_description
1 polymer ?
#
loop_
_entity_poly.entity_id
_entity_poly.type
_entity_poly.pdbx_seq_one_letter_code
_entity_poly.pdbx_strand_id
1 'polypeptide(L)'
;MIKAGIDDYSMIAIYGLCLFQDYNADISSKTRQIVSEVKDEILRDLHIHYRNQGLSDIELTTKMSKIMLLVPTLEHVGRLFRENFHLVDLFCMLDVPRAYK
;
A
#
# COMPACT_ATOMS: atom_id res chain seq x y z
N MET A 1 -12.76 9.55 -2.94
CA MET A 1 -11.99 8.29 -3.12
C MET A 1 -13.04 7.22 -3.42
N ILE A 2 -13.19 6.57 -4.57
CA ILE A 2 -12.25 6.01 -5.55
C ILE A 2 -12.89 6.20 -6.94
N LYS A 3 -12.20 6.89 -7.85
CA LYS A 3 -12.57 7.00 -9.28
C LYS A 3 -11.66 6.12 -10.15
N ALA A 4 -11.16 5.02 -9.57
CA ALA A 4 -10.11 4.18 -10.16
C ALA A 4 -10.56 2.78 -10.57
N GLY A 5 -11.85 2.42 -10.43
CA GLY A 5 -12.35 1.10 -10.83
C GLY A 5 -11.68 -0.07 -10.10
N ILE A 6 -11.26 0.16 -8.85
CA ILE A 6 -10.64 -0.86 -7.99
C ILE A 6 -11.79 -1.60 -7.30
N ASP A 7 -11.89 -2.91 -7.56
CA ASP A 7 -12.87 -3.78 -6.91
C ASP A 7 -12.41 -4.19 -5.49
N ASP A 8 -13.32 -4.75 -4.70
CA ASP A 8 -13.05 -5.11 -3.30
C ASP A 8 -11.88 -6.10 -3.16
N TYR A 9 -11.75 -7.04 -4.10
CA TYR A 9 -10.64 -7.99 -4.13
C TYR A 9 -9.29 -7.30 -4.34
N SER A 10 -9.27 -6.33 -5.26
CA SER A 10 -8.12 -5.50 -5.55
C SER A 10 -7.74 -4.63 -4.35
N MET A 11 -8.73 -4.11 -3.62
CA MET A 11 -8.51 -3.38 -2.37
C MET A 11 -7.88 -4.27 -1.29
N ILE A 12 -8.39 -5.49 -1.11
CA ILE A 12 -7.82 -6.46 -0.16
C ILE A 12 -6.37 -6.80 -0.53
N ALA A 13 -6.10 -7.04 -1.82
CA ALA A 13 -4.74 -7.28 -2.29
C ALA A 13 -3.81 -6.10 -2.01
N ILE A 14 -4.26 -4.86 -2.27
CA ILE A 14 -3.50 -3.64 -1.95
C ILE A 14 -3.19 -3.58 -0.44
N TYR A 15 -4.16 -3.87 0.43
CA TYR A 15 -3.91 -3.90 1.88
C TYR A 15 -2.90 -4.98 2.27
N GLY A 16 -2.98 -6.17 1.70
CA GLY A 16 -2.02 -7.24 1.93
C GLY A 16 -0.59 -6.84 1.51
N LEU A 17 -0.45 -6.21 0.34
CA LEU A 17 0.84 -5.69 -0.14
C LEU A 17 1.40 -4.58 0.77
N CYS A 18 0.50 -3.74 1.30
CA CYS A 18 0.81 -2.64 2.21
C CYS A 18 0.97 -3.04 3.69
N LEU A 19 0.71 -4.30 4.06
CA LEU A 19 0.87 -4.73 5.45
C LEU A 19 2.35 -4.73 5.86
N PHE A 20 3.25 -4.92 4.88
CA PHE A 20 4.66 -5.17 5.10
C PHE A 20 5.59 -3.98 4.84
N GLN A 21 5.10 -2.77 5.08
CA GLN A 21 5.79 -1.51 4.76
C GLN A 21 6.89 -1.13 5.76
N ASP A 22 6.70 -1.48 7.04
CA ASP A 22 7.56 -1.03 8.15
C ASP A 22 8.27 -2.21 8.85
N TYR A 23 8.68 -3.23 8.11
CA TYR A 23 9.63 -4.19 8.68
C TYR A 23 11.00 -3.52 8.80
N ASN A 24 11.13 -2.79 9.91
CA ASN A 24 12.38 -2.23 10.42
C ASN A 24 13.48 -3.30 10.33
N ALA A 25 14.68 -2.84 10.01
CA ALA A 25 15.87 -3.54 9.54
C ALA A 25 16.32 -4.84 10.27
N ASP A 26 15.63 -5.28 11.33
CA ASP A 26 15.98 -6.40 12.21
C ASP A 26 15.19 -7.71 11.97
N ILE A 27 14.43 -7.83 10.88
CA ILE A 27 13.82 -9.12 10.55
C ILE A 27 14.83 -10.10 9.95
N SER A 28 14.72 -11.37 10.35
CA SER A 28 15.57 -12.45 9.83
C SER A 28 15.45 -12.57 8.30
N SER A 29 16.49 -13.09 7.65
CA SER A 29 16.45 -13.39 6.21
C SER A 29 15.29 -14.33 5.86
N LYS A 30 15.01 -15.31 6.73
CA LYS A 30 13.88 -16.21 6.59
C LYS A 30 12.53 -15.47 6.61
N THR A 31 12.37 -14.50 7.50
CA THR A 31 11.16 -13.67 7.55
C THR A 31 11.01 -12.82 6.29
N ARG A 32 12.11 -12.23 5.78
CA ARG A 32 12.08 -11.49 4.50
C ARG A 32 11.64 -12.37 3.34
N GLN A 33 12.15 -13.60 3.30
CA GLN A 33 11.76 -14.56 2.27
C GLN A 33 10.26 -14.87 2.34
N ILE A 34 9.73 -15.17 3.54
CA ILE A 34 8.30 -15.42 3.73
C ILE A 34 7.47 -14.21 3.27
N VAL A 35 7.88 -12.99 3.61
CA VAL A 35 7.19 -11.77 3.17
C VAL A 35 7.20 -11.64 1.64
N SER A 36 8.32 -11.96 0.99
CA SER A 36 8.40 -11.96 -0.47
C SER A 36 7.45 -13.00 -1.08
N GLU A 37 7.46 -14.22 -0.55
CA GLU A 37 6.60 -15.32 -1.01
C GLU A 37 5.12 -14.96 -0.87
N VAL A 38 4.72 -14.37 0.26
CA VAL A 38 3.34 -13.90 0.48
C VAL A 38 2.96 -12.79 -0.50
N LYS A 39 3.84 -11.83 -0.78
CA LYS A 39 3.58 -10.78 -1.77
C LYS A 39 3.40 -11.36 -3.18
N ASP A 40 4.22 -12.33 -3.55
CA ASP A 40 4.13 -13.01 -4.84
C ASP A 40 2.83 -13.81 -4.97
N GLU A 41 2.39 -14.46 -3.90
CA GLU A 41 1.11 -15.18 -3.84
C GLU A 41 -0.07 -14.23 -4.02
N ILE A 42 -0.10 -13.09 -3.31
CA ILE A 42 -1.14 -12.06 -3.47
C ILE A 42 -1.22 -11.56 -4.91
N LEU A 43 -0.07 -11.29 -5.54
CA LEU A 43 -0.03 -10.83 -6.94
C LEU A 43 -0.53 -11.91 -7.91
N ARG A 44 -0.23 -13.18 -7.64
CA ARG A 44 -0.72 -14.31 -8.43
C ARG A 44 -2.23 -14.47 -8.32
N ASP A 45 -2.78 -14.39 -7.11
CA ASP A 45 -4.23 -14.48 -6.88
C ASP A 45 -4.97 -13.33 -7.54
N LEU A 46 -4.41 -12.12 -7.47
CA LEU A 46 -4.97 -10.95 -8.14
C LEU A 46 -4.96 -11.10 -9.67
N HIS A 47 -3.88 -11.66 -10.23
CA HIS A 47 -3.81 -12.00 -11.65
C HIS A 47 -4.89 -13.02 -12.04
N ILE A 48 -5.07 -14.09 -11.26
CA ILE A 48 -6.11 -15.11 -11.49
C ILE A 48 -7.50 -14.49 -11.43
N HIS A 49 -7.77 -13.64 -10.43
CA HIS A 49 -9.03 -12.93 -10.29
C HIS A 49 -9.37 -12.10 -11.53
N TYR A 50 -8.41 -11.31 -12.05
CA TYR A 50 -8.63 -10.56 -13.28
C TYR A 50 -8.79 -11.44 -14.51
N ARG A 51 -8.08 -12.57 -14.57
CA ARG A 51 -8.28 -13.51 -15.66
C ARG A 51 -9.68 -14.10 -15.66
N ASN A 52 -10.22 -14.40 -14.48
CA ASN A 52 -11.58 -14.92 -14.31
C ASN A 52 -12.67 -13.89 -14.65
N GLN A 53 -12.35 -12.60 -14.61
CA GLN A 53 -13.22 -11.52 -15.10
C GLN A 53 -13.23 -11.39 -16.63
N GLY A 54 -12.44 -12.21 -17.35
CA GLY A 54 -12.38 -12.20 -18.81
C GLY A 54 -11.48 -11.11 -19.40
N LEU A 55 -10.60 -10.49 -18.59
CA LEU A 55 -9.65 -9.50 -19.11
C LEU A 55 -8.68 -10.14 -20.10
N SER A 56 -8.41 -9.43 -21.19
CA SER A 56 -7.31 -9.77 -22.11
C SER A 56 -5.95 -9.60 -21.43
N ASP A 57 -4.90 -10.20 -22.00
CA ASP A 57 -3.56 -10.17 -21.41
C ASP A 57 -3.02 -8.73 -21.28
N ILE A 58 -3.36 -7.86 -22.24
CA ILE A 58 -2.98 -6.44 -22.22
C ILE A 58 -3.70 -5.69 -21.12
N GLU A 59 -5.01 -5.91 -20.96
CA GLU A 59 -5.81 -5.25 -19.92
C GLU A 59 -5.41 -5.71 -18.53
N LEU A 60 -5.16 -7.01 -18.37
CA LEU A 60 -4.66 -7.60 -17.13
C LEU A 60 -3.32 -6.97 -16.75
N THR A 61 -2.35 -6.96 -17.68
CA THR A 61 -1.03 -6.36 -17.44
C THR A 61 -1.15 -4.88 -17.08
N THR A 62 -2.03 -4.16 -17.75
CA THR A 62 -2.30 -2.74 -17.47
C THR A 62 -2.93 -2.54 -16.08
N LYS A 63 -3.84 -3.42 -15.66
CA LYS A 63 -4.50 -3.33 -14.35
C LYS A 63 -3.54 -3.69 -13.22
N MET A 64 -2.75 -4.75 -13.41
CA MET A 64 -1.70 -5.15 -12.46
C MET A 64 -0.63 -4.05 -12.30
N SER A 65 -0.15 -3.45 -13.39
CA SER A 65 0.87 -2.40 -13.31
C SER A 65 0.37 -1.16 -12.56
N LYS A 66 -0.89 -0.75 -12.77
CA LYS A 66 -1.52 0.34 -12.01
C LYS A 66 -1.52 0.07 -10.50
N ILE A 67 -1.80 -1.17 -10.09
CA ILE A 67 -1.76 -1.56 -8.68
C ILE A 67 -0.34 -1.56 -8.14
N MET A 68 0.61 -2.14 -8.88
CA MET A 68 2.02 -2.15 -8.48
C MET A 68 2.61 -0.75 -8.36
N LEU A 69 2.17 0.22 -9.17
CA LEU A 69 2.56 1.63 -9.05
C LEU A 69 1.85 2.36 -7.89
N LEU A 70 0.65 1.92 -7.52
CA LEU A 70 -0.11 2.50 -6.43
C LEU A 70 0.50 2.16 -5.07
N VAL A 71 0.98 0.93 -4.88
CA VAL A 71 1.57 0.47 -3.61
C VAL A 71 2.69 1.39 -3.08
N PRO A 72 3.76 1.72 -3.83
CA PRO A 72 4.82 2.60 -3.33
C PRO A 72 4.32 4.04 -3.11
N THR A 73 3.30 4.47 -3.85
CA THR A 73 2.67 5.78 -3.63
C THR A 73 1.92 5.80 -2.30
N LEU A 74 1.16 4.75 -1.99
CA LEU A 74 0.46 4.60 -0.71
C LEU A 74 1.44 4.49 0.46
N GLU A 75 2.54 3.77 0.29
CA GLU A 75 3.65 3.70 1.26
C GLU A 75 4.19 5.09 1.60
N HIS A 76 4.49 5.87 0.57
CA HIS A 76 5.04 7.21 0.76
C HIS A 76 4.05 8.14 1.47
N VAL A 77 2.77 8.12 1.05
CA VAL A 77 1.71 8.89 1.69
C VAL A 77 1.53 8.47 3.15
N GLY A 78 1.55 7.18 3.45
CA GLY A 78 1.46 6.66 4.81
C GLY A 78 2.57 7.18 5.72
N ARG A 79 3.82 7.21 5.23
CA ARG A 79 4.96 7.79 5.96
C ARG A 79 4.78 9.28 6.23
N LEU A 80 4.42 10.06 5.20
CA LEU A 80 4.18 11.51 5.35
C LEU A 80 3.04 11.80 6.34
N PHE A 81 1.99 11.00 6.35
CA PHE A 81 0.90 11.13 7.32
C PHE A 81 1.37 10.87 8.75
N ARG A 82 2.21 9.85 8.96
CA ARG A 82 2.79 9.57 10.29
C ARG A 82 3.67 10.71 10.77
N GLU A 83 4.53 11.25 9.90
CA GLU A 83 5.36 12.41 10.23
C GLU A 83 4.50 13.63 10.60
N ASN A 84 3.46 13.90 9.82
CA ASN A 84 2.55 15.00 10.09
C ASN A 84 1.80 14.82 11.42
N PHE A 85 1.38 13.59 11.75
CA PHE A 85 0.77 13.27 13.04
C PHE A 85 1.71 13.61 14.20
N HIS A 86 2.98 13.19 14.13
CA HIS A 86 3.96 13.50 15.17
C HIS A 86 4.27 15.00 15.28
N LEU A 87 4.26 15.74 14.16
CA LEU A 87 4.42 17.20 14.18
C LEU A 87 3.24 17.89 14.88
N VAL A 88 2.01 17.46 14.61
CA VAL A 88 0.81 17.98 15.28
C VAL A 88 0.89 17.73 16.79
N ASP A 89 1.27 16.54 17.21
CA ASP A 89 1.45 16.20 18.64
C ASP A 89 2.51 17.10 19.29
N LEU A 90 3.65 17.29 18.63
CA LEU A 90 4.72 18.17 19.11
C LEU A 90 4.23 19.62 19.26
N PHE A 91 3.51 20.16 18.28
CA PHE A 91 2.97 21.52 18.35
C PHE A 91 1.93 21.68 19.46
N CYS A 92 1.13 20.64 19.74
CA CYS A 92 0.22 20.63 20.88
C CYS A 92 0.99 20.66 22.21
N MET A 93 2.12 19.94 22.32
CA MET A 93 2.94 19.92 23.55
C MET A 93 3.68 21.24 23.80
N LEU A 94 4.02 21.98 22.74
CA LEU A 94 4.77 23.24 22.84
C LEU A 94 3.89 24.45 23.12
N ASP A 95 2.58 24.27 23.31
CA ASP A 95 1.59 25.34 23.52
C ASP A 95 1.74 26.48 22.49
N VAL A 96 2.18 26.13 21.26
CA VAL A 96 2.38 27.13 20.21
C VAL A 96 1.00 27.72 19.93
N PRO A 97 0.77 29.01 20.22
CA PRO A 97 -0.52 29.62 19.99
C PRO A 97 -0.83 29.40 18.52
N ARG A 98 -1.98 28.79 18.23
CA ARG A 98 -2.49 28.63 16.88
C ARG A 98 -2.38 29.98 16.16
N ALA A 99 -1.35 30.13 15.34
CA ALA A 99 -1.15 31.31 14.51
C ALA A 99 -2.12 31.21 13.33
N TYR A 100 -3.41 31.36 13.64
CA TYR A 100 -4.47 31.52 12.65
C TYR A 100 -4.97 32.97 12.77
N LYS A 101 -4.67 33.75 11.74
CA LYS A 101 -5.58 34.79 11.24
C LYS A 101 -6.15 34.29 9.93
#